data_AF-A0A0P1F262-F1
#
_entry.id   AF-A0A0P1F262-F1
#
_cell.length_a   1.000
_cell.length_b   1.000
_cell.length_c   1.000
_cell.angle_alpha   90.00
_cell.angle_beta   90.00
_cell.angle_gamma   90.00
#
_symmetry.space_group_name_H-M   'P 1'
#
loop_
_entity.id
_entity.type
_entity.pdbx_description
1 polymer ?
#
loop_
_entity_poly.entity_id
_entity_poly.type
_entity_poly.pdbx_seq_one_letter_code
_entity_poly.pdbx_strand_id
1 'polypeptide(L)'
;MKIPSKFHRRLSFNRYRKRWGALRHVRTEYDFAAMKENVIQLGDAVQTRGSEKSLDQHLDNLRREFSNQPELLWHHAKLIVLIRREFQIPKIYSEFRLLWEEETDFLCEHLNMRWLIAASDTFAEHDDDMAVRGAAMVTSALVNTVKMYESERLLGHADELALDPKSMERVQKELVPLFEGMSCFTVGTDDTLRNMLWRLQPFMTVQLAGSILAEIWRRLQVEDTVFKRMRAVHTREKTRWW
;
A
#
# COMPACT_ATOMS: atom_id res chain seq x y z
N MET A 1 18.66 -1.05 16.76
CA MET A 1 17.21 -1.14 17.05
C MET A 1 16.93 -2.55 17.57
N LYS A 2 16.56 -2.74 18.84
CA LYS A 2 16.40 -4.07 19.44
C LYS A 2 15.13 -4.73 18.89
N ILE A 3 15.29 -5.75 18.05
CA ILE A 3 14.20 -6.66 17.67
C ILE A 3 13.71 -7.31 18.98
N PRO A 4 12.42 -7.20 19.35
CA PRO A 4 11.93 -7.78 20.59
C PRO A 4 12.15 -9.29 20.58
N SER A 5 12.91 -9.79 21.57
CA SER A 5 13.19 -11.21 21.80
C SER A 5 11.88 -12.03 21.83
N LYS A 6 11.92 -13.24 21.25
CA LYS A 6 10.80 -14.22 21.21
C LYS A 6 10.19 -14.47 22.60
N PHE A 7 10.93 -14.25 23.68
CA PHE A 7 10.47 -14.44 25.06
C PHE A 7 9.49 -13.35 25.54
N HIS A 8 9.67 -12.09 25.15
CA HIS A 8 8.72 -11.01 25.47
C HIS A 8 7.39 -11.15 24.70
N ARG A 9 7.32 -12.00 23.66
CA ARG A 9 6.09 -12.25 22.88
C ARG A 9 5.06 -13.11 23.61
N ARG A 10 5.45 -13.89 24.63
CA ARG A 10 4.61 -14.93 25.26
C ARG A 10 3.75 -14.46 26.45
N LEU A 11 4.03 -13.32 27.06
CA LEU A 11 3.42 -12.92 28.35
C LEU A 11 2.59 -11.62 28.30
N SER A 12 2.04 -11.25 27.13
CA SER A 12 1.11 -10.12 27.04
C SER A 12 -0.34 -10.60 27.13
N PHE A 13 -0.98 -10.41 28.28
CA PHE A 13 -2.44 -10.60 28.45
C PHE A 13 -3.26 -9.77 27.44
N ASN A 14 -2.73 -8.63 27.00
CA ASN A 14 -3.33 -7.83 25.93
C ASN A 14 -3.34 -8.55 24.58
N ARG A 15 -2.35 -9.39 24.25
CA ARG A 15 -2.35 -10.18 23.00
C ARG A 15 -3.42 -11.27 23.01
N TYR A 16 -3.61 -11.95 24.14
CA TYR A 16 -4.66 -12.97 24.27
C TYR A 16 -6.07 -12.38 24.13
N ARG A 17 -6.35 -11.23 24.75
CA ARG A 17 -7.65 -10.53 24.57
C ARG A 17 -7.89 -10.11 23.11
N LYS A 18 -6.83 -9.78 22.35
CA LYS A 18 -6.92 -9.38 20.94
C LYS A 18 -7.23 -10.52 19.97
N ARG A 19 -7.12 -11.80 20.40
CA ARG A 19 -7.37 -13.00 19.57
C ARG A 19 -8.72 -13.68 19.88
N TRP A 20 -9.41 -13.26 20.93
CA TRP A 20 -10.74 -13.77 21.29
C TRP A 20 -11.76 -13.39 20.20
N GLY A 21 -12.60 -14.35 19.79
CA GLY A 21 -13.60 -14.21 18.71
C GLY A 21 -13.15 -14.77 17.35
N ALA A 22 -11.84 -14.85 17.10
CA ALA A 22 -11.28 -15.17 15.79
C ALA A 22 -11.66 -16.57 15.23
N LEU A 23 -11.88 -17.55 16.12
CA LEU A 23 -12.26 -18.92 15.73
C LEU A 23 -13.60 -18.98 14.95
N ARG A 24 -14.51 -18.02 15.15
CA ARG A 24 -15.80 -17.95 14.45
C ARG A 24 -15.69 -17.50 12.99
N HIS A 25 -14.52 -17.00 12.59
CA HIS A 25 -14.32 -16.37 11.27
C HIS A 25 -13.52 -17.24 10.28
N VAL A 26 -13.15 -18.46 10.69
CA VAL A 26 -12.42 -19.45 9.90
C VAL A 26 -13.41 -20.23 9.03
N ARG A 27 -13.20 -20.28 7.71
CA ARG A 27 -13.95 -21.15 6.79
C ARG A 27 -13.04 -22.24 6.22
N THR A 28 -13.63 -23.33 5.74
CA THR A 28 -12.95 -24.47 5.12
C THR A 28 -12.91 -24.39 3.59
N GLU A 29 -13.87 -23.69 2.97
CA GLU A 29 -13.93 -23.46 1.52
C GLU A 29 -14.36 -22.01 1.25
N TYR A 30 -13.76 -21.42 0.22
CA TYR A 30 -14.01 -20.03 -0.19
C TYR A 30 -14.61 -20.01 -1.59
N ASP A 31 -15.77 -19.37 -1.73
CA ASP A 31 -16.39 -19.07 -3.02
C ASP A 31 -16.12 -17.58 -3.33
N PHE A 32 -14.98 -17.30 -3.96
CA PHE A 32 -14.60 -15.93 -4.30
C PHE A 32 -15.52 -15.32 -5.36
N ALA A 33 -16.07 -16.12 -6.26
CA ALA A 33 -17.05 -15.66 -7.25
C ALA A 33 -18.29 -15.08 -6.56
N ALA A 34 -18.88 -15.83 -5.63
CA ALA A 34 -20.01 -15.33 -4.84
C ALA A 34 -19.64 -14.08 -4.01
N MET A 35 -18.43 -14.01 -3.45
CA MET A 35 -17.99 -12.84 -2.69
C MET A 35 -17.78 -11.58 -3.55
N LYS A 36 -17.49 -11.73 -4.85
CA LYS A 36 -17.41 -10.60 -5.80
C LYS A 36 -18.81 -10.04 -6.12
N GLU A 37 -19.80 -10.91 -6.20
CA GLU A 37 -21.18 -10.53 -6.52
C GLU A 37 -21.94 -9.98 -5.30
N ASN A 38 -21.64 -10.50 -4.10
CA ASN A 38 -22.29 -10.08 -2.88
C ASN A 38 -21.77 -8.71 -2.40
N VAL A 39 -22.62 -7.68 -2.47
CA VAL A 39 -22.30 -6.33 -1.99
C VAL A 39 -22.73 -6.14 -0.54
N ILE A 40 -21.86 -5.55 0.28
CA ILE A 40 -22.17 -5.23 1.68
C ILE A 40 -23.11 -4.01 1.74
N GLN A 41 -24.30 -4.16 2.30
CA GLN A 41 -25.31 -3.09 2.40
C GLN A 41 -25.45 -2.60 3.85
N LEU A 42 -24.58 -1.70 4.29
CA LEU A 42 -24.54 -1.17 5.66
C LEU A 42 -24.67 0.37 5.74
N GLY A 43 -25.13 1.02 4.68
CA GLY A 43 -25.25 2.48 4.58
C GLY A 43 -23.96 3.13 4.06
N ASP A 44 -23.61 4.30 4.58
CA ASP A 44 -22.40 5.02 4.14
C ASP A 44 -21.13 4.32 4.62
N ALA A 45 -20.14 4.22 3.72
CA ALA A 45 -18.83 3.70 4.05
C ALA A 45 -18.10 4.68 4.99
N VAL A 46 -17.65 4.18 6.14
CA VAL A 46 -16.92 4.98 7.14
C VAL A 46 -15.56 4.36 7.41
N GLN A 47 -14.50 5.07 7.04
CA GLN A 47 -13.14 4.67 7.38
C GLN A 47 -12.89 4.89 8.87
N THR A 48 -12.39 3.86 9.56
CA THR A 48 -12.12 3.93 11.00
C THR A 48 -10.66 4.27 11.31
N ARG A 49 -10.44 4.94 12.45
CA ARG A 49 -9.10 5.28 12.95
C ARG A 49 -8.74 4.41 14.13
N GLY A 50 -7.55 3.81 14.09
CA GLY A 50 -7.03 2.98 15.16
C GLY A 50 -7.58 1.56 15.11
N SER A 51 -7.34 0.79 16.17
CA SER A 51 -7.72 -0.62 16.23
C SER A 51 -8.44 -0.90 17.54
N GLU A 52 -9.69 -1.35 17.46
CA GLU A 52 -10.48 -1.70 18.65
C GLU A 52 -9.81 -2.82 19.46
N LYS A 53 -10.05 -2.83 20.78
CA LYS A 53 -9.51 -3.90 21.63
C LYS A 53 -10.20 -5.24 21.33
N SER A 54 -11.52 -5.21 21.15
CA SER A 54 -12.32 -6.38 20.74
C SER A 54 -12.12 -6.67 19.25
N LEU A 55 -11.86 -7.92 18.91
CA LEU A 55 -11.74 -8.33 17.51
C LEU A 55 -13.08 -8.24 16.78
N ASP A 56 -14.15 -8.71 17.41
CA ASP A 56 -15.49 -8.70 16.82
C ASP A 56 -15.90 -7.25 16.48
N GLN A 57 -15.73 -6.32 17.44
CA GLN A 57 -16.01 -4.91 17.20
C GLN A 57 -15.11 -4.30 16.10
N HIS A 58 -13.85 -4.73 16.03
CA HIS A 58 -12.94 -4.31 14.97
C HIS A 58 -13.44 -4.80 13.60
N LEU A 59 -13.91 -6.05 13.52
CA LEU A 59 -14.41 -6.64 12.28
C LEU A 59 -15.75 -6.06 11.85
N ASP A 60 -16.63 -5.71 12.79
CA ASP A 60 -17.89 -5.01 12.51
C ASP A 60 -17.62 -3.60 11.96
N ASN A 61 -16.71 -2.87 12.60
CA ASN A 61 -16.27 -1.55 12.14
C ASN A 61 -15.60 -1.65 10.75
N LEU A 62 -14.78 -2.68 10.55
CA LEU A 62 -14.17 -2.97 9.26
C LEU A 62 -15.23 -3.27 8.20
N ARG A 63 -16.28 -4.03 8.52
CA ARG A 63 -17.34 -4.35 7.56
C ARG A 63 -18.10 -3.11 7.10
N ARG A 64 -18.32 -2.13 7.99
CA ARG A 64 -18.89 -0.82 7.62
C ARG A 64 -18.01 -0.01 6.68
N GLU A 65 -16.69 -0.11 6.82
CA GLU A 65 -15.76 0.57 5.89
C GLU A 65 -15.92 0.06 4.45
N PHE A 66 -16.31 -1.20 4.29
CA PHE A 66 -16.57 -1.81 2.99
C PHE A 66 -18.05 -1.77 2.60
N SER A 67 -18.86 -0.90 3.20
CA SER A 67 -20.24 -0.71 2.76
C SER A 67 -20.27 -0.26 1.30
N ASN A 68 -21.26 -0.77 0.56
CA ASN A 68 -21.46 -0.63 -0.88
C ASN A 68 -20.31 -1.19 -1.74
N GLN A 69 -19.48 -2.07 -1.18
CA GLN A 69 -18.40 -2.76 -1.90
C GLN A 69 -18.61 -4.29 -1.87
N PRO A 70 -18.00 -5.02 -2.83
CA PRO A 70 -17.98 -6.48 -2.83
C PRO A 70 -17.43 -7.06 -1.52
N GLU A 71 -18.05 -8.12 -1.03
CA GLU A 71 -17.66 -8.83 0.18
C GLU A 71 -16.21 -9.34 0.10
N LEU A 72 -15.71 -9.65 -1.09
CA LEU A 72 -14.33 -10.07 -1.32
C LEU A 72 -13.31 -9.04 -0.78
N LEU A 73 -13.58 -7.75 -0.93
CA LEU A 73 -12.66 -6.69 -0.49
C LEU A 73 -12.59 -6.62 1.05
N TRP A 74 -13.73 -6.80 1.71
CA TRP A 74 -13.79 -6.94 3.16
C TRP A 74 -13.10 -8.22 3.63
N HIS A 75 -13.29 -9.33 2.90
CA HIS A 75 -12.64 -10.60 3.21
C HIS A 75 -11.12 -10.46 3.19
N HIS A 76 -10.56 -9.86 2.14
CA HIS A 76 -9.15 -9.49 2.05
C HIS A 76 -8.67 -8.72 3.29
N ALA A 77 -9.37 -7.64 3.64
CA ALA A 77 -9.02 -6.82 4.79
C ALA A 77 -9.11 -7.57 6.14
N LYS A 78 -10.11 -8.45 6.28
CA LYS A 78 -10.28 -9.31 7.46
C LYS A 78 -9.06 -10.22 7.64
N LEU A 79 -8.57 -10.85 6.57
CA LEU A 79 -7.38 -11.71 6.64
C LEU A 79 -6.15 -10.93 7.14
N ILE A 80 -5.90 -9.74 6.60
CA ILE A 80 -4.82 -8.85 7.06
C ILE A 80 -4.99 -8.50 8.55
N VAL A 81 -6.20 -8.17 8.99
CA VAL A 81 -6.45 -7.86 10.41
C VAL A 81 -6.15 -9.06 11.30
N LEU A 82 -6.53 -10.28 10.90
CA LEU A 82 -6.24 -11.50 11.65
C LEU A 82 -4.74 -11.79 11.72
N ILE A 83 -4.01 -11.62 10.61
CA ILE A 83 -2.54 -11.75 10.55
C ILE A 83 -1.88 -10.76 11.51
N ARG A 84 -2.25 -9.47 11.46
CA ARG A 84 -1.72 -8.42 12.34
C ARG A 84 -2.06 -8.61 13.82
N ARG A 85 -3.12 -9.38 14.12
CA ARG A 85 -3.50 -9.82 15.48
C ARG A 85 -2.77 -11.10 15.90
N GLU A 86 -1.87 -11.59 15.05
CA GLU A 86 -1.10 -12.82 15.21
C GLU A 86 -1.99 -14.06 15.42
N PHE A 87 -3.20 -14.07 14.82
CA PHE A 87 -4.12 -15.19 14.93
C PHE A 87 -3.84 -16.22 13.81
N GLN A 88 -3.44 -17.43 14.20
CA GLN A 88 -3.19 -18.57 13.29
C GLN A 88 -2.41 -18.18 12.01
N ILE A 89 -1.34 -17.39 12.15
CA ILE A 89 -0.63 -16.75 11.04
C ILE A 89 -0.39 -17.69 9.85
N PRO A 90 0.17 -18.90 10.01
CA PRO A 90 0.44 -19.76 8.85
C PRO A 90 -0.81 -20.10 8.05
N LYS A 91 -1.93 -20.37 8.74
CA LYS A 91 -3.21 -20.69 8.10
C LYS A 91 -3.79 -19.46 7.40
N ILE A 92 -3.94 -18.35 8.12
CA ILE A 92 -4.57 -17.13 7.57
C ILE A 92 -3.72 -16.53 6.44
N TYR A 93 -2.39 -16.63 6.54
CA TYR A 93 -1.49 -16.23 5.46
C TYR A 93 -1.67 -17.08 4.20
N SER A 94 -1.80 -18.40 4.35
CA SER A 94 -2.08 -19.28 3.21
C SER A 94 -3.41 -18.93 2.54
N GLU A 95 -4.45 -18.57 3.30
CA GLU A 95 -5.73 -18.12 2.75
C GLU A 95 -5.60 -16.76 2.05
N PHE A 96 -4.83 -15.83 2.63
CA PHE A 96 -4.55 -14.53 2.02
C PHE A 96 -3.78 -14.66 0.71
N ARG A 97 -2.78 -15.56 0.68
CA ARG A 97 -1.99 -15.82 -0.51
C ARG A 97 -2.84 -16.45 -1.61
N LEU A 98 -3.67 -17.45 -1.28
CA LEU A 98 -4.60 -18.07 -2.23
C LEU A 98 -5.57 -17.04 -2.84
N LEU A 99 -6.12 -16.15 -2.01
CA LEU A 99 -6.98 -15.06 -2.46
C LEU A 99 -6.28 -14.18 -3.51
N TRP A 100 -5.01 -13.82 -3.28
CA TRP A 100 -4.25 -13.05 -4.26
C TRP A 100 -3.89 -13.88 -5.50
N GLU A 101 -3.56 -15.16 -5.35
CA GLU A 101 -3.27 -16.05 -6.48
C GLU A 101 -4.46 -16.18 -7.45
N GLU A 102 -5.69 -16.21 -6.93
CA GLU A 102 -6.90 -16.36 -7.74
C GLU A 102 -7.52 -15.04 -8.22
N GLU A 103 -7.41 -13.96 -7.44
CA GLU A 103 -8.21 -12.73 -7.65
C GLU A 103 -7.36 -11.46 -7.80
N THR A 104 -6.07 -11.59 -8.17
CA THR A 104 -5.11 -10.46 -8.30
C THR A 104 -5.71 -9.28 -9.06
N ASP A 105 -6.23 -9.50 -10.27
CA ASP A 105 -6.70 -8.40 -11.14
C ASP A 105 -7.88 -7.66 -10.51
N PHE A 106 -8.86 -8.40 -9.98
CA PHE A 106 -10.02 -7.84 -9.31
C PHE A 106 -9.61 -7.02 -8.07
N LEU A 107 -8.70 -7.54 -7.25
CA LEU A 107 -8.21 -6.86 -6.05
C LEU A 107 -7.43 -5.59 -6.41
N CYS A 108 -6.57 -5.65 -7.42
CA CYS A 108 -5.83 -4.48 -7.93
C CYS A 108 -6.77 -3.39 -8.45
N GLU A 109 -7.83 -3.75 -9.16
CA GLU A 109 -8.80 -2.81 -9.69
C GLU A 109 -9.63 -2.14 -8.56
N HIS A 110 -10.11 -2.93 -7.60
CA HIS A 110 -11.17 -2.48 -6.68
C HIS A 110 -10.68 -2.04 -5.29
N LEU A 111 -9.53 -2.53 -4.81
CA LEU A 111 -9.00 -2.08 -3.52
C LEU A 111 -8.52 -0.63 -3.61
N ASN A 112 -8.71 0.15 -2.54
CA ASN A 112 -8.06 1.46 -2.42
C ASN A 112 -6.56 1.33 -2.11
N MET A 113 -5.81 2.43 -2.27
CA MET A 113 -4.36 2.46 -2.03
C MET A 113 -3.98 1.95 -0.62
N ARG A 114 -4.80 2.23 0.39
CA ARG A 114 -4.52 1.81 1.77
C ARG A 114 -4.50 0.30 1.92
N TRP A 115 -5.41 -0.41 1.26
CA TRP A 115 -5.48 -1.86 1.32
C TRP A 115 -4.48 -2.55 0.39
N LEU A 116 -4.14 -1.95 -0.75
CA LEU A 116 -3.03 -2.41 -1.59
C LEU A 116 -1.70 -2.36 -0.82
N ILE A 117 -1.42 -1.24 -0.13
CA ILE A 117 -0.22 -1.09 0.70
C ILE A 117 -0.21 -2.12 1.84
N ALA A 118 -1.35 -2.32 2.50
CA ALA A 118 -1.45 -3.30 3.58
C ALA A 118 -1.20 -4.75 3.09
N ALA A 119 -1.58 -5.07 1.85
CA ALA A 119 -1.26 -6.34 1.21
C ALA A 119 0.24 -6.46 0.95
N SER A 120 0.89 -5.43 0.38
CA SER A 120 2.35 -5.40 0.22
C SER A 120 3.08 -5.59 1.55
N ASP A 121 2.71 -4.86 2.61
CA ASP A 121 3.33 -5.03 3.92
C ASP A 121 3.19 -6.47 4.45
N THR A 122 2.03 -7.10 4.18
CA THR A 122 1.77 -8.50 4.56
C THR A 122 2.69 -9.47 3.80
N PHE A 123 2.85 -9.30 2.48
CA PHE A 123 3.78 -10.09 1.67
C PHE A 123 5.24 -9.90 2.11
N ALA A 124 5.67 -8.66 2.36
CA ALA A 124 7.04 -8.36 2.77
C ALA A 124 7.41 -9.04 4.11
N GLU A 125 6.45 -9.12 5.05
CA GLU A 125 6.66 -9.72 6.36
C GLU A 125 6.57 -11.26 6.36
N HIS A 126 5.66 -11.84 5.58
CA HIS A 126 5.23 -13.22 5.76
C HIS A 126 5.48 -14.17 4.58
N ASP A 127 5.75 -13.69 3.36
CA ASP A 127 5.98 -14.60 2.24
C ASP A 127 7.28 -15.40 2.38
N ASP A 128 7.29 -16.64 1.90
CA ASP A 128 8.49 -17.48 1.91
C ASP A 128 9.39 -17.19 0.69
N ASP A 129 8.85 -16.64 -0.40
CA ASP A 129 9.59 -16.25 -1.59
C ASP A 129 10.21 -14.86 -1.43
N MET A 130 11.54 -14.80 -1.41
CA MET A 130 12.30 -13.55 -1.31
C MET A 130 12.06 -12.59 -2.47
N ALA A 131 11.70 -13.06 -3.66
CA ALA A 131 11.35 -12.19 -4.78
C ALA A 131 10.04 -11.45 -4.49
N VAL A 132 9.02 -12.16 -4.00
CA VAL A 132 7.73 -11.58 -3.57
C VAL A 132 7.96 -10.56 -2.45
N ARG A 133 8.73 -10.93 -1.43
CA ARG A 133 9.09 -10.00 -0.34
C ARG A 133 9.85 -8.78 -0.83
N GLY A 134 10.75 -8.97 -1.80
CA GLY A 134 11.54 -7.88 -2.40
C GLY A 134 10.66 -6.88 -3.12
N ALA A 135 9.79 -7.33 -4.02
CA ALA A 135 8.83 -6.48 -4.73
C ALA A 135 7.88 -5.76 -3.76
N ALA A 136 7.40 -6.48 -2.75
CA ALA A 136 6.55 -5.92 -1.70
C ALA A 136 7.29 -4.85 -0.87
N MET A 137 8.53 -5.10 -0.47
CA MET A 137 9.33 -4.13 0.31
C MET A 137 9.66 -2.88 -0.50
N VAL A 138 9.94 -3.02 -1.81
CA VAL A 138 10.12 -1.88 -2.72
C VAL A 138 8.85 -1.02 -2.76
N THR A 139 7.68 -1.67 -2.84
CA THR A 139 6.38 -1.00 -2.79
C THR A 139 6.22 -0.23 -1.49
N SER A 140 6.44 -0.88 -0.34
CA SER A 140 6.33 -0.26 0.99
C SER A 140 7.31 0.90 1.17
N ALA A 141 8.54 0.80 0.67
CA ALA A 141 9.51 1.88 0.72
C ALA A 141 9.04 3.09 -0.09
N LEU A 142 8.64 2.87 -1.35
CA LEU A 142 8.15 3.92 -2.25
C LEU A 142 6.96 4.68 -1.63
N VAL A 143 5.91 3.97 -1.20
CA VAL A 143 4.70 4.61 -0.69
C VAL A 143 4.93 5.31 0.64
N ASN A 144 5.79 4.78 1.51
CA ASN A 144 6.10 5.44 2.78
C ASN A 144 6.90 6.72 2.54
N THR A 145 7.83 6.75 1.58
CA THR A 145 8.53 7.98 1.18
C THR A 145 7.55 9.02 0.63
N VAL A 146 6.66 8.63 -0.29
CA VAL A 146 5.62 9.55 -0.81
C VAL A 146 4.73 10.05 0.32
N LYS A 147 4.26 9.16 1.20
CA LYS A 147 3.39 9.53 2.31
C LYS A 147 4.07 10.52 3.24
N MET A 148 5.34 10.33 3.57
CA MET A 148 6.09 11.27 4.42
C MET A 148 6.21 12.63 3.75
N TYR A 149 6.57 12.67 2.47
CA TYR A 149 6.67 13.91 1.70
C TYR A 149 5.33 14.64 1.57
N GLU A 150 4.25 13.95 1.21
CA GLU A 150 2.93 14.58 1.10
C GLU A 150 2.39 15.03 2.47
N SER A 151 2.73 14.31 3.54
CA SER A 151 2.37 14.73 4.91
C SER A 151 3.14 15.98 5.31
N GLU A 152 4.44 16.05 5.04
CA GLU A 152 5.24 17.27 5.26
C GLU A 152 4.68 18.45 4.46
N ARG A 153 4.39 18.24 3.17
CA ARG A 153 3.81 19.26 2.29
C ARG A 153 2.52 19.83 2.85
N LEU A 154 1.59 18.96 3.27
CA LEU A 154 0.30 19.37 3.86
C LEU A 154 0.50 20.09 5.20
N LEU A 155 1.32 19.54 6.10
CA LEU A 155 1.54 20.12 7.44
C LEU A 155 2.30 21.44 7.38
N GLY A 156 3.12 21.64 6.34
CA GLY A 156 3.84 22.88 6.08
C GLY A 156 3.08 23.89 5.23
N HIS A 157 1.82 23.63 4.85
CA HIS A 157 1.02 24.44 3.93
C HIS A 157 1.69 24.67 2.56
N ALA A 158 2.64 23.80 2.18
CA ALA A 158 3.32 23.86 0.89
C ALA A 158 2.42 23.34 -0.24
N ASP A 159 1.26 22.78 0.09
CA ASP A 159 0.24 22.39 -0.88
C ASP A 159 -0.49 23.55 -1.53
N GLU A 160 -0.50 24.71 -0.88
CA GLU A 160 -1.03 25.97 -1.41
C GLU A 160 -0.05 26.68 -2.35
N LEU A 161 1.21 26.24 -2.40
CA LEU A 161 2.26 26.86 -3.20
C LEU A 161 2.31 26.29 -4.61
N ALA A 162 2.34 27.18 -5.60
CA ALA A 162 2.66 26.82 -6.99
C ALA A 162 4.17 26.68 -7.18
N LEU A 163 4.59 25.87 -8.15
CA LEU A 163 5.99 25.83 -8.58
C LEU A 163 6.39 27.20 -9.16
N ASP A 164 7.44 27.80 -8.60
CA ASP A 164 7.96 29.09 -9.06
C ASP A 164 8.59 28.97 -10.47
N PRO A 165 8.10 29.71 -11.48
CA PRO A 165 8.64 29.68 -12.83
C PRO A 165 10.13 30.00 -12.92
N LYS A 166 10.63 30.92 -12.08
CA LYS A 166 12.06 31.29 -12.09
C LYS A 166 12.93 30.14 -11.58
N SER A 167 12.49 29.45 -10.55
CA SER A 167 13.16 28.26 -10.02
C SER A 167 13.15 27.11 -11.04
N MET A 168 12.03 26.91 -11.75
CA MET A 168 11.96 25.92 -12.84
C MET A 168 12.92 26.26 -14.00
N GLU A 169 13.04 27.52 -14.38
CA GLU A 169 14.01 27.95 -15.39
C GLU A 169 15.46 27.78 -14.89
N ARG A 170 15.72 28.08 -13.62
CA ARG A 170 17.06 27.96 -13.03
C ARG A 170 17.56 26.52 -13.04
N VAL A 171 16.73 25.54 -12.64
CA VAL A 171 17.14 24.12 -12.63
C VAL A 171 17.45 23.58 -14.04
N GLN A 172 16.94 24.23 -15.11
CA GLN A 172 17.30 23.89 -16.48
C GLN A 172 18.69 24.40 -16.91
N LYS A 173 19.21 25.45 -16.24
CA LYS A 173 20.46 26.13 -16.61
C LYS A 173 21.62 25.82 -15.67
N GLU A 174 21.30 25.52 -14.42
CA GLU A 174 22.27 25.40 -13.34
C GLU A 174 22.02 24.14 -12.51
N LEU A 175 23.10 23.56 -11.99
CA LEU A 175 23.01 22.55 -10.94
C LEU A 175 22.65 23.26 -9.63
N VAL A 176 21.38 23.13 -9.21
CA VAL A 176 20.89 23.67 -7.95
C VAL A 176 21.05 22.62 -6.86
N PRO A 177 21.94 22.80 -5.86
CA PRO A 177 22.18 21.79 -4.84
C PRO A 177 21.01 21.65 -3.85
N LEU A 178 20.81 20.43 -3.35
CA LEU A 178 19.88 20.10 -2.26
C LEU A 178 20.64 19.78 -0.97
N PHE A 179 21.28 18.62 -0.89
CA PHE A 179 22.07 18.15 0.25
C PHE A 179 23.10 17.11 -0.21
N GLU A 180 24.24 17.00 0.48
CA GLU A 180 25.27 15.97 0.26
C GLU A 180 25.57 15.62 -1.22
N GLY A 181 25.70 16.64 -2.08
CA GLY A 181 26.01 16.45 -3.51
C GLY A 181 24.82 16.12 -4.40
N MET A 182 23.63 15.90 -3.84
CA MET A 182 22.38 15.83 -4.60
C MET A 182 21.98 17.21 -5.12
N SER A 183 21.34 17.24 -6.28
CA SER A 183 20.78 18.46 -6.88
C SER A 183 19.29 18.31 -7.12
N CYS A 184 18.62 19.45 -7.30
CA CYS A 184 17.21 19.50 -7.66
C CYS A 184 16.95 18.69 -8.92
N PHE A 185 15.81 18.01 -8.93
CA PHE A 185 15.29 17.37 -10.13
C PHE A 185 15.15 18.42 -11.24
N THR A 186 15.70 18.13 -12.43
CA THR A 186 15.64 19.05 -13.56
C THR A 186 14.25 18.97 -14.22
N VAL A 187 13.30 19.68 -13.60
CA VAL A 187 11.87 19.67 -13.94
C VAL A 187 11.67 19.91 -15.44
N GLY A 188 11.19 18.90 -16.18
CA GLY A 188 10.98 18.98 -17.62
C GLY A 188 11.76 17.95 -18.44
N THR A 189 13.00 17.65 -18.04
CA THR A 189 13.97 16.96 -18.94
C THR A 189 14.82 15.87 -18.27
N ASP A 190 14.79 15.78 -16.94
CA ASP A 190 15.51 14.80 -16.12
C ASP A 190 15.03 13.35 -16.38
N ASP A 191 15.95 12.39 -16.39
CA ASP A 191 15.67 10.99 -16.69
C ASP A 191 15.67 10.08 -15.44
N THR A 192 15.92 10.64 -14.24
CA THR A 192 16.02 9.90 -12.97
C THR A 192 14.80 9.01 -12.73
N LEU A 193 13.59 9.56 -12.92
CA LEU A 193 12.34 8.83 -12.69
C LEU A 193 12.08 7.75 -13.75
N ARG A 194 12.44 8.00 -15.02
CA ARG A 194 12.37 6.96 -16.06
C ARG A 194 13.33 5.82 -15.76
N ASN A 195 14.57 6.16 -15.41
CA ASN A 195 15.59 5.17 -15.08
C ASN A 195 15.19 4.39 -13.81
N MET A 196 14.52 5.03 -12.85
CA MET A 196 13.91 4.34 -11.71
C MET A 196 12.81 3.37 -12.17
N LEU A 197 11.87 3.80 -13.02
CA LEU A 197 10.83 2.93 -13.55
C LEU A 197 11.41 1.69 -14.25
N TRP A 198 12.44 1.85 -15.10
CA TRP A 198 13.10 0.71 -15.75
C TRP A 198 13.65 -0.30 -14.75
N ARG A 199 14.17 0.16 -13.60
CA ARG A 199 14.65 -0.73 -12.53
C ARG A 199 13.51 -1.34 -11.72
N LEU A 200 12.34 -0.69 -11.66
CA LEU A 200 11.14 -1.22 -11.01
C LEU A 200 10.43 -2.29 -11.85
N GLN A 201 10.51 -2.22 -13.18
CA GLN A 201 9.79 -3.12 -14.09
C GLN A 201 10.00 -4.62 -13.79
N PRO A 202 11.21 -5.14 -13.51
CA PRO A 202 11.39 -6.54 -13.12
C PRO A 202 10.67 -6.92 -11.82
N PHE A 203 10.50 -5.99 -10.89
CA PHE A 203 9.75 -6.23 -9.65
C PHE A 203 8.24 -6.21 -9.89
N MET A 204 7.76 -5.43 -10.86
CA MET A 204 6.36 -5.38 -11.26
C MET A 204 5.88 -6.70 -11.90
N THR A 205 6.81 -7.53 -12.40
CA THR A 205 6.48 -8.85 -12.97
C THR A 205 6.54 -9.98 -11.95
N VAL A 206 6.92 -9.71 -10.70
CA VAL A 206 6.91 -10.74 -9.64
C VAL A 206 5.48 -11.12 -9.30
N GLN A 207 5.18 -12.41 -9.25
CA GLN A 207 3.84 -12.91 -8.93
C GLN A 207 3.33 -12.33 -7.60
N LEU A 208 2.02 -12.04 -7.52
CA LEU A 208 1.36 -11.41 -6.37
C LEU A 208 1.78 -9.95 -6.16
N ALA A 209 2.93 -9.73 -5.53
CA ALA A 209 3.36 -8.41 -5.09
C ALA A 209 3.71 -7.45 -6.25
N GLY A 210 4.14 -7.97 -7.40
CA GLY A 210 4.48 -7.15 -8.56
C GLY A 210 3.27 -6.44 -9.18
N SER A 211 2.12 -7.11 -9.22
CA SER A 211 0.87 -6.50 -9.71
C SER A 211 0.42 -5.34 -8.81
N ILE A 212 0.60 -5.50 -7.49
CA ILE A 212 0.34 -4.43 -6.52
C ILE A 212 1.28 -3.24 -6.74
N LEU A 213 2.59 -3.51 -6.94
CA LEU A 213 3.57 -2.46 -7.24
C LEU A 213 3.21 -1.70 -8.52
N ALA A 214 2.83 -2.41 -9.58
CA ALA A 214 2.44 -1.83 -10.86
C ALA A 214 1.20 -0.92 -10.71
N GLU A 215 0.19 -1.40 -10.00
CA GLU A 215 -1.05 -0.64 -9.80
C GLU A 215 -0.84 0.58 -8.89
N ILE A 216 -0.05 0.45 -7.82
CA ILE A 216 0.35 1.58 -6.97
C ILE A 216 1.14 2.61 -7.80
N TRP A 217 2.11 2.17 -8.62
CA TRP A 217 2.88 3.06 -9.48
C TRP A 217 1.97 3.85 -10.42
N ARG A 218 0.99 3.19 -11.05
CA ARG A 218 0.00 3.81 -11.92
C ARG A 218 -0.82 4.86 -11.18
N ARG A 219 -1.33 4.54 -9.98
CA ARG A 219 -2.14 5.46 -9.16
C ARG A 219 -1.35 6.68 -8.69
N LEU A 220 -0.06 6.52 -8.36
CA LEU A 220 0.81 7.65 -8.03
C LEU A 220 0.90 8.69 -9.17
N GLN A 221 0.71 8.29 -10.43
CA GLN A 221 0.70 9.22 -11.57
C GLN A 221 -0.63 9.97 -11.76
N VAL A 222 -1.69 9.60 -11.03
CA VAL A 222 -3.08 10.08 -11.21
C VAL A 222 -3.62 10.79 -9.98
N GLU A 223 -3.29 10.30 -8.78
CA GLU A 223 -3.59 10.94 -7.51
C GLU A 223 -2.77 12.24 -7.33
N ASP A 224 -3.21 13.16 -6.46
CA ASP A 224 -2.44 14.38 -6.15
C ASP A 224 -1.19 14.06 -5.33
N THR A 225 -0.19 13.51 -6.01
CA THR A 225 1.14 13.24 -5.47
C THR A 225 2.20 14.01 -6.24
N VAL A 226 3.41 14.05 -5.67
CA VAL A 226 4.59 14.61 -6.31
C VAL A 226 4.81 14.06 -7.72
N PHE A 227 4.49 12.80 -7.98
CA PHE A 227 4.66 12.20 -9.31
C PHE A 227 3.72 12.81 -10.35
N LYS A 228 2.42 12.96 -10.04
CA LYS A 228 1.46 13.65 -10.92
C LYS A 228 1.86 15.11 -11.14
N ARG A 229 2.23 15.83 -10.08
CA ARG A 229 2.60 17.24 -10.17
C ARG A 229 3.86 17.43 -11.03
N MET A 230 4.89 16.61 -10.85
CA MET A 230 6.10 16.65 -11.67
C MET A 230 5.86 16.17 -13.10
N ARG A 231 4.93 15.23 -13.32
CA ARG A 231 4.51 14.79 -14.65
C ARG A 231 3.84 15.93 -15.43
N ALA A 232 3.02 16.76 -14.78
CA ALA A 232 2.32 17.87 -15.42
C ALA A 232 3.25 18.93 -16.01
N VAL A 233 4.47 19.03 -15.48
CA VAL A 233 5.52 19.96 -15.93
C VAL A 233 6.66 19.25 -16.69
N HIS A 234 6.52 17.95 -16.97
CA HIS A 234 7.48 17.21 -17.77
C HIS A 234 7.24 17.40 -19.27
N THR A 235 8.28 17.77 -20.03
CA THR A 235 8.14 18.15 -21.44
C THR A 235 8.88 17.21 -22.39
N ARG A 236 9.89 16.47 -21.92
CA ARG A 236 10.73 15.63 -22.76
C ARG A 236 10.19 14.20 -22.88
N GLU A 237 9.73 13.85 -24.07
CA GLU A 237 9.11 12.54 -24.33
C GLU A 237 10.01 11.32 -24.06
N LYS A 238 11.31 11.42 -24.36
CA LYS A 238 12.26 10.31 -24.18
C LYS A 238 12.52 9.92 -22.72
N THR A 239 12.13 10.78 -21.78
CA THR A 239 12.41 10.68 -20.33
C THR A 239 11.15 10.49 -19.49
N ARG A 240 10.02 10.14 -20.12
CA ARG A 240 8.77 9.84 -19.43
C ARG A 240 8.89 8.61 -18.53
N TRP A 241 8.18 8.63 -17.41
CA TRP A 241 8.15 7.56 -16.40
C TRP A 241 6.71 7.07 -16.10
N TRP A 242 5.75 7.44 -16.92
CA TRP A 242 4.36 7.03 -16.82
C TRP A 242 3.95 6.22 -18.05
#